data_AF-A0A843HY32-F1
#
_entry.id   AF-A0A843HY32-F1
#
_cell.length_a   1.000
_cell.length_b   1.000
_cell.length_c   1.000
_cell.angle_alpha   90.00
_cell.angle_beta   90.00
_cell.angle_gamma   90.00
#
_symmetry.space_group_name_H-M   'P 1'
#
loop_
_entity.id
_entity.type
_entity.pdbx_description
1 polymer ?
#
loop_
_entity_poly.entity_id
_entity_poly.type
_entity_poly.pdbx_seq_one_letter_code
_entity_poly.pdbx_strand_id
1 'polypeptide(L)'
;QYMAYHRGSKSDVALIQFITIKRAIPIYIYTVLFVFFFAYQYNIFPISGAYSPNVTPGFNLPFIASVLYHAALPILILFIAGLGHWALAMRGNIISQLGEDYVMYAEARGLPSKWIRSRYVGRNALLPIYTSLIIALGFSFGGSVFVETLTSYPGVGMLLTSALSNGDWALGMGILLVLILAVVLGMAIADFTYSLIDPRVRVEK
;
A
#
# COMPACT_ATOMS: atom_id res chain seq x y z
N GLN A 1 13.96 7.87 2.01
CA GLN A 1 14.95 8.47 2.94
C GLN A 1 16.33 8.62 2.30
N TYR A 2 16.95 7.55 1.80
CA TYR A 2 18.28 7.63 1.17
C TYR A 2 18.36 8.59 -0.05
N MET A 3 17.38 8.49 -0.96
CA MET A 3 17.25 9.34 -2.17
C MET A 3 17.20 10.83 -1.87
N ALA A 4 16.27 11.25 -1.01
CA ALA A 4 16.02 12.66 -0.73
C ALA A 4 17.21 13.40 -0.09
N TYR A 5 18.08 12.70 0.64
CA TYR A 5 19.23 13.31 1.30
C TYR A 5 20.50 13.34 0.42
N HIS A 6 20.65 12.39 -0.51
CA HIS A 6 21.72 12.43 -1.51
C HIS A 6 21.21 13.07 -2.80
N ARG A 7 20.37 14.10 -2.67
CA ARG A 7 19.71 14.75 -3.80
C ARG A 7 20.75 15.18 -4.83
N GLY A 8 20.57 14.74 -6.07
CA GLY A 8 21.49 15.06 -7.17
C GLY A 8 22.71 14.14 -7.27
N SER A 9 22.86 13.15 -6.39
CA SER A 9 23.85 12.08 -6.60
C SER A 9 23.45 11.19 -7.78
N LYS A 10 24.43 10.56 -8.43
CA LYS A 10 24.17 9.60 -9.51
C LYS A 10 23.26 8.44 -9.07
N SER A 11 23.33 8.04 -7.80
CA SER A 11 22.47 6.99 -7.24
C SER A 11 21.03 7.46 -6.98
N ASP A 12 20.82 8.72 -6.58
CA ASP A 12 19.48 9.31 -6.47
C ASP A 12 18.82 9.41 -7.86
N VAL A 13 19.55 9.92 -8.86
CA VAL A 13 19.05 10.03 -10.24
C VAL A 13 18.69 8.66 -10.82
N ALA A 14 19.56 7.66 -10.68
CA ALA A 14 19.29 6.31 -11.18
C ALA A 14 18.07 5.66 -10.49
N LEU A 15 17.93 5.86 -9.17
CA LEU A 15 16.82 5.28 -8.41
C LEU A 15 15.49 5.98 -8.73
N ILE A 16 15.48 7.29 -8.96
CA ILE A 16 14.30 8.03 -9.43
C ILE A 16 13.89 7.56 -10.82
N GLN A 17 14.85 7.40 -11.73
CA GLN A 17 14.57 6.90 -13.08
C GLN A 17 13.95 5.51 -13.01
N PHE A 18 14.54 4.60 -12.22
CA PHE A 18 14.00 3.27 -11.99
C PHE A 18 12.57 3.31 -11.43
N ILE A 19 12.31 4.11 -10.39
CA ILE A 19 10.97 4.22 -9.78
C ILE A 19 9.96 4.84 -10.74
N THR A 20 10.38 5.80 -11.57
CA THR A 20 9.52 6.45 -12.57
C THR A 20 9.15 5.49 -13.69
N ILE A 21 10.12 4.74 -14.22
CA ILE A 21 9.90 3.69 -15.22
C ILE A 21 8.96 2.62 -14.65
N LYS A 22 9.25 2.15 -13.44
CA LYS A 22 8.40 1.18 -12.73
C LYS A 22 6.95 1.67 -12.66
N ARG A 23 6.73 2.93 -12.29
CA ARG A 23 5.38 3.50 -12.18
C ARG A 23 4.63 3.54 -13.51
N ALA A 24 5.35 3.58 -14.65
CA ALA A 24 4.73 3.52 -15.97
C ALA A 24 4.21 2.13 -16.33
N ILE A 25 4.62 1.07 -15.62
CA ILE A 25 4.15 -0.30 -15.85
C ILE A 25 2.72 -0.42 -15.30
N PRO A 26 1.73 -0.75 -16.13
CA PRO A 26 0.37 -0.98 -15.67
C PRO A 26 0.25 -2.18 -14.73
N ILE A 27 -0.71 -2.12 -13.80
CA ILE A 27 -0.90 -3.16 -12.78
C ILE A 27 -1.16 -4.55 -13.37
N TYR A 28 -1.87 -4.66 -14.50
CA TYR A 28 -2.15 -5.95 -15.12
C TYR A 28 -0.88 -6.66 -15.61
N ILE A 29 0.17 -5.92 -16.00
CA ILE A 29 1.45 -6.52 -16.40
C ILE A 29 2.13 -7.15 -15.18
N TYR A 30 2.11 -6.45 -14.04
CA TYR A 30 2.58 -7.04 -12.78
C TYR A 30 1.80 -8.30 -12.46
N THR A 31 0.47 -8.28 -12.57
CA THR A 31 -0.34 -9.45 -12.29
C THR A 31 0.03 -10.64 -13.17
N VAL A 32 0.12 -10.46 -14.49
CA VAL A 32 0.49 -11.53 -15.42
C VAL A 32 1.86 -12.10 -15.11
N LEU A 33 2.88 -11.24 -14.90
CA LEU A 33 4.23 -11.70 -14.60
C LEU A 33 4.30 -12.46 -13.27
N PHE A 34 3.64 -11.95 -12.23
CA PHE A 34 3.66 -12.57 -10.91
C PHE A 34 2.90 -13.90 -10.89
N VAL A 35 1.75 -13.98 -11.55
CA VAL A 35 1.03 -15.25 -11.73
C VAL A 35 1.89 -16.25 -12.51
N PHE A 36 2.51 -15.82 -13.62
CA PHE A 36 3.36 -16.70 -14.42
C PHE A 36 4.54 -17.25 -13.62
N PHE A 37 5.31 -16.41 -12.93
CA PHE A 37 6.48 -16.87 -12.20
C PHE A 37 6.10 -17.60 -10.90
N PHE A 38 5.27 -16.98 -10.06
CA PHE A 38 5.06 -17.49 -8.69
C PHE A 38 3.92 -18.50 -8.57
N ALA A 39 2.87 -18.40 -9.38
CA ALA A 39 1.79 -19.38 -9.34
C ALA A 39 2.03 -20.54 -10.32
N TYR A 40 2.46 -20.25 -11.55
CA TYR A 40 2.61 -21.28 -12.59
C TYR A 40 4.01 -21.93 -12.62
N GLN A 41 5.09 -21.15 -12.73
CA GLN A 41 6.44 -21.68 -12.90
C GLN A 41 7.03 -22.27 -11.61
N TYR A 42 6.92 -21.54 -10.50
CA TYR A 42 7.50 -21.95 -9.21
C TYR A 42 6.50 -22.63 -8.28
N ASN A 43 5.19 -22.58 -8.56
CA ASN A 43 4.14 -23.17 -7.73
C ASN A 43 4.22 -22.73 -6.24
N ILE A 44 4.65 -21.48 -6.00
CA ILE A 44 4.78 -20.89 -4.66
C ILE A 44 3.43 -20.43 -4.12
N PHE A 45 2.52 -20.00 -5.01
CA PHE A 45 1.17 -19.55 -4.65
C PHE A 45 0.11 -20.33 -5.42
N PRO A 46 -1.11 -20.44 -4.88
CA PRO A 46 -2.21 -21.08 -5.58
C PRO A 46 -2.61 -20.29 -6.83
N ILE A 47 -3.08 -21.02 -7.85
CA ILE A 47 -3.43 -20.46 -9.16
C ILE A 47 -4.83 -19.82 -9.14
N SER A 48 -5.73 -20.31 -8.27
CA SER A 48 -7.11 -19.83 -8.20
C SER A 48 -7.77 -20.12 -6.85
N GLY A 49 -8.88 -19.43 -6.58
CA GLY A 49 -9.75 -19.66 -5.43
C GLY A 49 -9.37 -18.86 -4.19
N ALA A 50 -10.33 -18.72 -3.26
CA ALA A 50 -10.13 -18.01 -2.00
C ALA A 50 -9.53 -18.87 -0.87
N TYR A 51 -9.67 -20.19 -0.96
CA TYR A 51 -9.15 -21.15 0.00
C TYR A 51 -9.07 -22.54 -0.64
N SER A 52 -8.29 -23.44 -0.04
CA SER A 52 -8.13 -24.80 -0.53
C SER A 52 -9.41 -25.62 -0.35
N PRO A 53 -9.82 -26.44 -1.35
CA PRO A 53 -11.03 -27.28 -1.27
C PRO A 53 -11.06 -28.26 -0.10
N ASN A 54 -9.88 -28.62 0.43
CA ASN A 54 -9.72 -29.61 1.50
C ASN A 54 -9.93 -29.02 2.90
N VAL A 55 -10.28 -27.73 3.02
CA VAL A 55 -10.42 -27.05 4.30
C VAL A 55 -11.89 -26.70 4.54
N THR A 56 -12.38 -27.02 5.74
CA THR A 56 -13.74 -26.70 6.14
C THR A 56 -13.89 -25.21 6.45
N PRO A 57 -14.83 -24.50 5.79
CA PRO A 57 -15.11 -23.11 6.12
C PRO A 57 -15.56 -22.96 7.57
N GLY A 58 -14.92 -22.07 8.31
CA GLY A 58 -15.25 -21.80 9.71
C GLY A 58 -14.15 -21.01 10.40
N PHE A 59 -14.37 -20.67 11.68
CA PHE A 59 -13.38 -19.97 12.48
C PHE A 59 -12.32 -20.93 13.02
N ASN A 60 -11.60 -21.58 12.09
CA ASN A 60 -10.53 -22.52 12.39
C ASN A 60 -9.20 -22.04 11.78
N LEU A 61 -8.10 -22.34 12.47
CA LEU A 61 -6.76 -21.95 12.04
C LEU A 61 -6.41 -22.43 10.62
N PRO A 62 -6.73 -23.68 10.20
CA PRO A 62 -6.48 -24.14 8.83
C PRO A 62 -7.16 -23.27 7.77
N PHE A 63 -8.41 -22.87 7.99
CA PHE A 63 -9.17 -22.03 7.07
C PHE A 63 -8.57 -20.64 6.97
N ILE A 64 -8.29 -20.00 8.11
CA ILE A 64 -7.70 -18.66 8.13
C ILE A 64 -6.33 -18.66 7.43
N ALA A 65 -5.48 -19.64 7.72
CA ALA A 65 -4.18 -19.77 7.08
C ALA A 65 -4.30 -20.01 5.57
N SER A 66 -5.26 -20.84 5.14
CA SER A 66 -5.52 -21.07 3.72
C SER A 66 -5.95 -19.79 3.02
N VAL A 67 -6.90 -19.03 3.60
CA VAL A 67 -7.37 -17.76 3.04
C VAL A 67 -6.23 -16.74 2.91
N LEU A 68 -5.42 -16.57 3.96
CA LEU A 68 -4.27 -15.65 3.93
C LEU A 68 -3.23 -16.05 2.87
N TYR A 69 -3.00 -17.35 2.69
CA TYR A 69 -2.06 -17.85 1.68
C TYR A 69 -2.57 -17.62 0.24
N HIS A 70 -3.88 -17.78 -0.01
CA HIS A 70 -4.47 -17.48 -1.33
C HIS A 70 -4.51 -15.97 -1.60
N ALA A 71 -4.73 -15.15 -0.56
CA ALA A 71 -4.72 -13.70 -0.67
C ALA A 71 -3.30 -13.11 -0.81
N ALA A 72 -2.26 -13.84 -0.43
CA ALA A 72 -0.88 -13.34 -0.37
C ALA A 72 -0.37 -12.85 -1.73
N LEU A 73 -0.65 -13.58 -2.82
CA LEU A 73 -0.22 -13.19 -4.16
C LEU A 73 -0.91 -11.90 -4.65
N PRO A 74 -2.25 -11.77 -4.64
CA PRO A 74 -2.93 -10.51 -4.92
C PRO A 74 -2.41 -9.33 -4.10
N ILE A 75 -2.24 -9.51 -2.78
CA ILE A 75 -1.74 -8.47 -1.88
C ILE A 75 -0.31 -8.06 -2.26
N LEU A 76 0.56 -9.03 -2.58
CA LEU A 76 1.93 -8.78 -2.98
C LEU A 76 1.99 -8.01 -4.31
N ILE A 77 1.13 -8.33 -5.27
CA ILE A 77 1.02 -7.60 -6.54
C ILE A 77 0.59 -6.15 -6.30
N LEU A 78 -0.46 -5.94 -5.50
CA LEU A 78 -0.94 -4.60 -5.14
C LEU A 78 0.15 -3.78 -4.44
N PHE A 79 0.86 -4.41 -3.49
CA PHE A 79 1.97 -3.80 -2.77
C PHE A 79 3.11 -3.40 -3.71
N ILE A 80 3.58 -4.32 -4.56
CA ILE A 80 4.66 -4.05 -5.49
C ILE A 80 4.27 -3.00 -6.53
N ALA A 81 3.04 -3.02 -7.05
CA ALA A 81 2.56 -1.97 -7.94
C ALA A 81 2.56 -0.60 -7.24
N GLY A 82 2.03 -0.52 -6.01
CA GLY A 82 1.90 0.70 -5.23
C GLY A 82 3.23 1.29 -4.71
N LEU A 83 4.25 0.47 -4.47
CA LEU A 83 5.53 0.88 -3.88
C LEU A 83 6.20 2.08 -4.59
N GLY A 84 6.00 2.24 -5.91
CA GLY A 84 6.62 3.34 -6.66
C GLY A 84 6.00 4.70 -6.31
N HIS A 85 4.67 4.72 -6.13
CA HIS A 85 3.93 5.89 -5.72
C HIS A 85 4.36 6.34 -4.32
N TRP A 86 4.40 5.41 -3.35
CA TRP A 86 4.82 5.73 -1.98
C TRP A 86 6.27 6.17 -1.87
N ALA A 87 7.18 5.58 -2.66
CA ALA A 87 8.60 5.97 -2.64
C ALA A 87 8.80 7.42 -3.10
N LEU A 88 8.10 7.86 -4.16
CA LEU A 88 8.15 9.24 -4.65
C LEU A 88 7.47 10.21 -3.69
N ALA A 89 6.29 9.85 -3.15
CA ALA A 89 5.60 10.65 -2.15
C ALA A 89 6.48 10.89 -0.92
N MET A 90 7.13 9.83 -0.42
CA MET A 90 8.09 9.94 0.69
C MET A 90 9.29 10.81 0.33
N ARG A 91 9.83 10.70 -0.89
CA ARG A 91 10.94 11.55 -1.33
C ARG A 91 10.53 13.02 -1.35
N GLY A 92 9.35 13.34 -1.89
CA GLY A 92 8.79 14.69 -1.90
C GLY A 92 8.65 15.26 -0.49
N ASN A 93 8.07 14.51 0.43
CA ASN A 93 7.91 14.91 1.83
C ASN A 93 9.24 15.13 2.55
N ILE A 94 10.25 14.30 2.30
CA ILE A 94 11.56 14.53 2.91
C ILE A 94 12.22 15.79 2.35
N ILE A 95 12.08 16.05 1.05
CA ILE A 95 12.65 17.25 0.42
C ILE A 95 12.00 18.51 0.98
N SER A 96 10.69 18.53 1.20
CA SER A 96 10.03 19.68 1.84
C SER A 96 10.49 19.87 3.28
N GLN A 97 10.56 18.78 4.06
CA GLN A 97 10.99 18.81 5.46
C GLN A 97 12.45 19.23 5.66
N LEU A 98 13.33 19.02 4.67
CA LEU A 98 14.72 19.48 4.72
C LEU A 98 14.86 21.01 4.64
N GLY A 99 13.85 21.71 4.12
CA GLY A 99 13.83 23.18 4.03
C GLY A 99 13.28 23.89 5.26
N GLU A 100 12.93 23.15 6.32
CA GLU A 100 12.28 23.68 7.51
C GLU A 100 13.28 24.19 8.55
N ASP A 101 12.89 25.23 9.29
CA ASP A 101 13.75 25.92 10.27
C ASP A 101 14.29 24.98 11.36
N TYR A 102 13.50 23.99 11.80
CA TYR A 102 13.94 23.04 12.82
C TYR A 102 15.12 22.18 12.36
N VAL A 103 15.26 21.95 11.05
CA VAL A 103 16.42 21.26 10.46
C VAL A 103 17.61 22.21 10.44
N MET A 104 17.42 23.46 10.03
CA MET A 104 18.47 24.49 10.05
C MET A 104 19.04 24.70 11.47
N TYR A 105 18.19 24.76 12.49
CA TYR A 105 18.62 24.84 13.89
C TYR A 105 19.39 23.58 14.34
N ALA A 106 18.97 22.40 13.92
CA ALA A 106 19.65 21.15 14.24
C ALA A 106 21.05 21.07 13.61
N GLU A 107 21.20 21.57 12.37
CA GLU A 107 22.48 21.68 11.67
C GLU A 107 23.39 22.75 12.32
N ALA A 108 22.84 23.91 12.67
CA ALA A 108 23.58 24.97 13.38
C ALA A 108 24.10 24.52 14.76
N ARG A 109 23.42 23.58 15.41
CA ARG A 109 23.88 22.93 16.66
C ARG A 109 24.96 21.88 16.44
N GLY A 110 25.35 21.58 15.20
CA GLY A 110 26.39 20.60 14.87
C GLY A 110 25.96 19.14 15.05
N LEU A 111 24.66 18.85 15.05
CA LEU A 111 24.18 17.46 15.17
C LEU A 111 24.60 16.64 13.93
N PRO A 112 25.02 15.37 14.12
CA PRO A 112 25.44 14.54 13.00
C PRO A 112 24.27 14.30 12.04
N SER A 113 24.52 14.43 10.72
CA SER A 113 23.53 14.25 9.66
C SER A 113 22.73 12.95 9.78
N LYS A 114 23.34 11.85 10.25
CA LYS A 114 22.66 10.58 10.50
C LYS A 114 21.51 10.71 11.52
N TRP A 115 21.70 11.48 12.58
CA TRP A 115 20.70 11.73 13.61
C TRP A 115 19.57 12.63 13.10
N ILE A 116 19.92 13.71 12.41
CA ILE A 116 18.93 14.62 11.79
C ILE A 116 18.02 13.83 10.84
N ARG A 117 18.61 12.97 9.99
CA ARG A 117 17.87 12.12 9.04
C ARG A 117 16.87 11.19 9.70
N SER A 118 17.28 10.41 10.69
CA SER A 118 16.42 9.38 11.26
C SER A 118 15.40 9.94 12.26
N ARG A 119 15.84 10.86 13.13
CA ARG A 119 15.07 11.28 14.30
C ARG A 119 14.20 12.52 14.04
N TYR A 120 14.68 13.47 13.23
CA TYR A 120 13.99 14.73 12.97
C TYR A 120 13.20 14.68 11.67
N VAL A 121 13.88 14.42 10.55
CA VAL A 121 13.26 14.44 9.22
C VAL A 121 12.47 13.17 8.94
N GLY A 122 13.07 12.00 9.21
CA GLY A 122 12.47 10.70 8.93
C GLY A 122 11.17 10.44 9.69
N ARG A 123 11.09 10.90 10.95
CA ARG A 123 9.90 10.73 11.79
C ARG A 123 8.74 11.62 11.34
N ASN A 124 9.03 12.87 10.98
CA ASN A 124 8.02 13.80 10.46
C ASN A 124 7.54 13.41 9.05
N ALA A 125 8.43 12.85 8.23
CA ALA A 125 8.08 12.41 6.88
C ALA A 125 7.28 11.10 6.82
N LEU A 126 7.16 10.36 7.92
CA LEU A 126 6.33 9.14 7.99
C LEU A 126 4.82 9.46 8.05
N LEU A 127 4.45 10.64 8.52
CA LEU A 127 3.05 11.02 8.73
C LEU A 127 2.21 10.91 7.44
N PRO A 128 2.63 11.47 6.28
CA PRO A 128 1.85 11.34 5.06
C PRO A 128 1.87 9.91 4.47
N ILE A 129 2.91 9.12 4.74
CA ILE A 129 2.93 7.71 4.34
C ILE A 129 1.89 6.93 5.14
N TYR A 130 1.75 7.22 6.43
CA TYR A 130 0.79 6.53 7.28
C TYR A 130 -0.64 6.70 6.75
N THR A 131 -1.04 7.94 6.47
CA THR A 131 -2.34 8.23 5.85
C THR A 131 -2.47 7.55 4.49
N SER A 132 -1.43 7.60 3.65
CA SER A 132 -1.45 6.95 2.33
C SER A 132 -1.61 5.43 2.42
N LEU A 133 -1.01 4.80 3.44
CA LEU A 133 -1.10 3.37 3.67
C LEU A 133 -2.51 2.97 4.09
N ILE A 134 -3.16 3.77 4.93
CA ILE A 134 -4.53 3.47 5.38
C ILE A 134 -5.54 3.68 4.27
N ILE A 135 -5.37 4.74 3.47
CA ILE A 135 -6.14 4.95 2.25
C ILE A 135 -5.98 3.75 1.32
N ALA A 136 -4.75 3.26 1.13
CA ALA A 136 -4.50 2.10 0.29
C ALA A 136 -5.10 0.80 0.85
N LEU A 137 -5.11 0.60 2.17
CA LEU A 137 -5.84 -0.51 2.80
C LEU A 137 -7.35 -0.39 2.57
N GLY A 138 -7.90 0.82 2.68
CA GLY A 138 -9.31 1.11 2.36
C GLY A 138 -9.65 0.72 0.92
N PHE A 139 -8.83 1.19 -0.05
CA PHE A 139 -9.00 0.81 -1.45
C PHE A 139 -8.72 -0.66 -1.73
N SER A 140 -7.91 -1.33 -0.91
CA SER A 140 -7.67 -2.78 -1.04
C SER A 140 -8.93 -3.60 -0.81
N PHE A 141 -9.90 -3.12 -0.01
CA PHE A 141 -11.21 -3.78 0.13
C PHE A 141 -12.05 -3.69 -1.15
N GLY A 142 -11.90 -2.60 -1.90
CA GLY A 142 -12.49 -2.46 -3.24
C GLY A 142 -11.83 -3.36 -4.28
N GLY A 143 -10.63 -3.86 -3.96
CA GLY A 143 -9.88 -4.74 -4.82
C GLY A 143 -9.40 -4.06 -6.11
N SER A 144 -8.60 -4.78 -6.87
CA SER A 144 -8.34 -4.42 -8.26
C SER A 144 -8.98 -5.48 -9.12
N VAL A 145 -10.00 -5.11 -9.89
CA VAL A 145 -10.71 -6.00 -10.83
C VAL A 145 -9.73 -6.78 -11.72
N PHE A 146 -8.66 -6.12 -12.18
CA PHE A 146 -7.62 -6.75 -12.98
C PHE A 146 -6.82 -7.80 -12.19
N VAL A 147 -6.46 -7.49 -10.94
CA VAL A 147 -5.75 -8.44 -10.08
C VAL A 147 -6.64 -9.63 -9.77
N GLU A 148 -7.88 -9.40 -9.35
CA GLU A 148 -8.84 -10.44 -8.99
C GLU A 148 -9.18 -11.37 -10.16
N THR A 149 -9.47 -10.80 -11.34
CA THR A 149 -9.79 -11.59 -12.53
C THR A 149 -8.61 -12.47 -12.96
N LEU A 150 -7.39 -11.91 -13.00
CA LEU A 150 -6.21 -12.64 -13.47
C LEU A 150 -5.66 -13.63 -12.43
N THR A 151 -5.89 -13.40 -11.14
CA THR A 151 -5.55 -14.35 -10.07
C THR A 151 -6.69 -15.32 -9.77
N SER A 152 -7.85 -15.17 -10.44
CA SER A 152 -9.08 -15.94 -10.17
C SER A 152 -9.44 -15.96 -8.68
N TYR A 153 -9.21 -14.82 -8.00
CA TYR A 153 -9.50 -14.64 -6.58
C TYR A 153 -10.85 -13.94 -6.44
N PRO A 154 -11.85 -14.54 -5.78
CA PRO A 154 -13.20 -13.98 -5.69
C PRO A 154 -13.21 -12.83 -4.69
N GLY A 155 -13.00 -11.61 -5.19
CA GLY A 155 -13.03 -10.39 -4.40
C GLY A 155 -14.26 -9.52 -4.67
N VAL A 156 -14.33 -8.40 -3.96
CA VAL A 156 -15.44 -7.45 -4.04
C VAL A 156 -15.46 -6.73 -5.40
N GLY A 157 -14.29 -6.49 -6.00
CA GLY A 157 -14.20 -5.86 -7.32
C GLY A 157 -14.83 -6.72 -8.41
N MET A 158 -14.54 -8.02 -8.42
CA MET A 158 -15.12 -8.99 -9.33
C MET A 158 -16.64 -9.07 -9.13
N LEU A 159 -17.11 -9.16 -7.88
CA LEU A 159 -18.54 -9.14 -7.55
C LEU A 159 -19.24 -7.87 -8.06
N LEU A 160 -18.62 -6.70 -7.88
CA LEU A 160 -19.14 -5.43 -8.39
C LEU A 160 -19.24 -5.48 -9.93
N THR A 161 -18.20 -5.92 -10.62
CA THR A 161 -18.24 -6.01 -12.09
C THR A 161 -19.26 -7.01 -12.60
N SER A 162 -19.44 -8.14 -11.92
CA SER A 162 -20.48 -9.11 -12.25
C SER A 162 -21.88 -8.51 -12.04
N ALA A 163 -22.13 -7.80 -10.94
CA ALA A 163 -23.41 -7.14 -10.68
C ALA A 163 -23.75 -6.10 -11.78
N LEU A 164 -22.80 -5.24 -12.12
CA LEU A 164 -22.98 -4.23 -13.17
C LEU A 164 -23.20 -4.86 -14.55
N SER A 165 -22.46 -5.92 -14.88
CA SER A 165 -22.59 -6.60 -16.18
C SER A 165 -23.91 -7.35 -16.33
N ASN A 166 -24.46 -7.85 -15.21
CA ASN A 166 -25.76 -8.52 -15.17
C ASN A 166 -26.95 -7.55 -15.02
N GLY A 167 -26.69 -6.24 -14.95
CA GLY A 167 -27.74 -5.22 -14.74
C GLY A 167 -28.35 -5.21 -13.35
N ASP A 168 -27.70 -5.83 -12.35
CA ASP A 168 -28.13 -5.83 -10.95
C ASP A 168 -27.62 -4.56 -10.25
N TRP A 169 -28.32 -3.46 -10.50
CA TRP A 169 -27.98 -2.16 -9.93
C TRP A 169 -28.14 -2.12 -8.41
N ALA A 170 -29.07 -2.89 -7.84
CA ALA A 170 -29.31 -2.94 -6.40
C ALA A 170 -28.10 -3.56 -5.68
N LEU A 171 -27.60 -4.70 -6.17
CA LEU A 171 -26.39 -5.32 -5.65
C LEU A 171 -25.18 -4.41 -5.86
N GLY A 172 -25.03 -3.82 -7.05
CA GLY A 172 -23.92 -2.89 -7.34
C GLY A 172 -23.89 -1.68 -6.40
N MET A 173 -25.03 -1.04 -6.17
CA MET A 173 -25.16 0.08 -5.23
C MET A 173 -24.88 -0.36 -3.79
N GLY A 174 -25.36 -1.53 -3.37
CA GLY A 174 -25.09 -2.09 -2.04
C GLY A 174 -23.59 -2.33 -1.82
N ILE A 175 -22.90 -2.92 -2.81
CA ILE A 175 -21.45 -3.12 -2.77
C ILE A 175 -20.71 -1.78 -2.66
N LEU A 176 -21.07 -0.80 -3.49
CA LEU A 176 -20.46 0.53 -3.45
C LEU A 176 -20.65 1.22 -2.10
N LEU A 177 -21.85 1.13 -1.51
CA LEU A 177 -22.14 1.69 -0.19
C LEU A 177 -21.26 1.06 0.89
N VAL A 178 -21.13 -0.27 0.90
CA VAL A 178 -20.25 -0.98 1.84
C VAL A 178 -18.79 -0.59 1.66
N LEU A 179 -18.32 -0.44 0.41
CA LEU A 179 -16.96 0.02 0.12
C LEU A 179 -16.70 1.43 0.64
N ILE A 180 -17.63 2.37 0.40
CA ILE A 180 -17.53 3.74 0.90
C ILE A 180 -17.48 3.73 2.43
N LEU A 181 -18.36 2.98 3.10
CA LEU A 181 -18.35 2.86 4.55
C LEU A 181 -17.03 2.28 5.07
N ALA A 182 -16.49 1.23 4.43
CA ALA A 182 -15.22 0.64 4.81
C ALA A 182 -14.05 1.64 4.71
N VAL A 183 -14.00 2.42 3.62
CA VAL A 183 -12.98 3.47 3.45
C VAL A 183 -13.13 4.56 4.51
N VAL A 184 -14.35 5.06 4.73
CA VAL A 184 -14.61 6.11 5.74
C VAL A 184 -14.27 5.64 7.14
N LEU A 185 -14.64 4.41 7.52
CA LEU A 185 -14.27 3.83 8.80
C LEU A 185 -12.74 3.65 8.93
N GLY A 186 -12.07 3.21 7.86
CA GLY A 186 -10.62 3.12 7.82
C GLY A 186 -9.95 4.48 8.03
N MET A 187 -10.46 5.53 7.39
CA MET A 187 -9.97 6.92 7.58
C MET A 187 -10.25 7.42 9.00
N ALA A 188 -11.43 7.17 9.56
CA ALA A 188 -11.72 7.54 10.94
C ALA A 188 -10.75 6.85 11.92
N ILE A 189 -10.47 5.56 11.72
CA ILE A 189 -9.45 4.83 12.51
C ILE A 189 -8.09 5.50 12.35
N ALA A 190 -7.69 5.88 11.14
CA ALA A 190 -6.43 6.58 10.87
C ALA A 190 -6.29 7.87 11.67
N ASP A 191 -7.35 8.68 11.70
CA ASP A 191 -7.35 9.98 12.37
C ASP A 191 -7.25 9.79 13.89
N PHE A 192 -7.94 8.77 14.44
CA PHE A 192 -7.82 8.44 15.86
C PHE A 192 -6.42 7.92 16.23
N THR A 193 -5.83 7.07 15.40
CA THR A 193 -4.50 6.51 15.63
C THR A 193 -3.37 7.48 15.27
N TYR A 194 -3.66 8.58 14.59
CA TYR A 194 -2.68 9.61 14.23
C TYR A 194 -1.93 10.15 15.45
N SER A 195 -2.65 10.31 16.57
CA SER A 195 -2.10 10.74 17.86
C SER A 195 -1.06 9.78 18.46
N LEU A 196 -1.07 8.49 18.10
CA LEU A 196 -0.08 7.49 18.54
C LEU A 196 1.23 7.62 17.76
N ILE A 197 1.16 8.16 16.54
CA ILE A 197 2.27 8.19 15.59
C ILE A 197 2.90 9.58 15.54
N ASP A 198 2.12 10.63 15.75
CA ASP A 198 2.62 12.00 15.82
C ASP A 198 3.18 12.32 17.22
N PRO A 199 4.50 12.44 17.39
CA PRO A 199 5.11 12.82 18.66
C PRO A 199 4.83 14.28 19.07
N ARG A 200 4.33 15.14 18.17
CA ARG A 200 4.07 16.57 18.46
C ARG A 200 2.85 16.76 19.36
N VAL A 201 1.80 15.94 19.16
CA VAL A 201 0.57 15.95 19.98
C VAL A 201 0.87 15.67 21.46
N ARG A 202 2.00 15.01 21.76
CA ARG A 202 2.40 14.67 23.12
C ARG A 202 3.17 15.78 23.85
N VAL A 203 3.65 16.80 23.14
CA VAL A 203 4.44 17.91 23.72
C VAL A 203 3.52 19.02 24.27
N GLU A 204 2.25 19.03 23.88
CA GLU A 204 1.27 20.07 24.25
C GLU A 204 0.43 19.71 25.50
N LYS A 205 0.82 18.69 26.26
CA LYS A 205 0.17 18.31 27.53
C LYS A 205 1.05 18.61 28.75
#